data_AF-A0A914BLT7-F1
#
_entry.id   AF-A0A914BLT7-F1
#
_cell.length_a   1.000
_cell.length_b   1.000
_cell.length_c   1.000
_cell.angle_alpha   90.00
_cell.angle_beta   90.00
_cell.angle_gamma   90.00
#
_symmetry.space_group_name_H-M   'P 1'
#
loop_
_entity.id
_entity.type
_entity.pdbx_description
1 polymer ?
#
loop_
_entity_poly.entity_id
_entity_poly.type
_entity_poly.pdbx_seq_one_letter_code
_entity_poly.pdbx_strand_id
1 'polypeptide(L)'
;MGPFGQPGSKGEPGHEGEIGPIGPMGERGTPGNPGDDGIGLPGKQTVTLLPGTSFDLETGTFTCSVSGTYVFMFSMNKYPSSSYLYVQLRKNDDVVVCGFSTASHYEPMSGSAVLVLQQGDTVYLTMLGRPAFC
;
A
#
# COMPACT_ATOMS: atom_id res chain seq x y z
N MET A 1 -28.72 -67.29 68.45
CA MET A 1 -28.14 -65.93 68.30
C MET A 1 -28.30 -65.55 66.84
N GLY A 2 -29.08 -64.51 66.56
CA GLY A 2 -29.48 -64.13 65.19
C GLY A 2 -28.32 -63.54 64.38
N PRO A 3 -28.40 -63.56 63.04
CA PRO A 3 -27.37 -63.03 62.17
C PRO A 3 -27.19 -61.51 62.33
N PHE A 4 -25.97 -61.02 62.08
CA PHE A 4 -25.58 -59.61 62.13
C PHE A 4 -26.44 -58.77 61.17
N GLY A 5 -26.77 -57.54 61.56
CA GLY A 5 -27.52 -56.60 60.71
C GLY A 5 -26.75 -56.24 59.43
N GLN A 6 -27.48 -55.91 58.37
CA GLN A 6 -26.87 -55.50 57.09
C GLN A 6 -26.03 -54.21 57.27
N PRO A 7 -24.88 -54.09 56.59
CA PRO A 7 -24.11 -52.83 56.56
C PRO A 7 -24.96 -51.65 56.08
N GLY A 8 -24.74 -50.47 56.67
CA GLY A 8 -25.41 -49.24 56.25
C GLY A 8 -25.09 -48.83 54.81
N SER A 9 -26.00 -48.08 54.19
CA SER A 9 -25.82 -47.59 52.81
C SER A 9 -24.65 -46.61 52.71
N LYS A 10 -23.93 -46.65 51.59
CA LYS A 10 -22.85 -45.70 51.26
C LYS A 10 -23.41 -44.26 51.21
N GLY A 11 -22.67 -43.30 51.78
CA GLY A 11 -23.04 -41.88 51.74
C GLY A 11 -23.02 -41.30 50.33
N GLU A 12 -23.73 -40.18 50.13
CA GLU A 12 -23.79 -39.50 48.84
C GLU A 12 -22.43 -38.92 48.42
N PRO A 13 -22.12 -38.86 47.11
CA PRO A 13 -20.93 -38.17 46.60
C PRO A 13 -20.92 -36.68 47.00
N GLY A 14 -19.73 -36.13 47.26
CA GLY A 14 -19.57 -34.70 47.51
C GLY A 14 -19.94 -33.86 46.29
N HIS A 15 -20.32 -32.60 46.51
CA HIS A 15 -20.59 -31.64 45.45
C HIS A 15 -19.32 -31.28 44.67
N GLU A 16 -19.48 -31.03 43.37
CA GLU A 16 -18.40 -30.56 42.49
C GLU A 16 -17.92 -29.17 42.93
N GLY A 17 -16.62 -28.91 42.81
CA GLY A 17 -16.01 -27.62 43.20
C GLY A 17 -16.39 -26.49 42.24
N GLU A 18 -16.33 -25.25 42.73
CA GLU A 18 -16.60 -24.08 41.88
C GLU A 18 -15.51 -23.88 40.82
N ILE A 19 -15.93 -23.40 39.63
CA ILE A 19 -15.01 -23.07 38.54
C ILE A 19 -14.17 -21.84 38.94
N GLY A 20 -12.86 -21.91 38.67
CA GLY A 20 -11.92 -20.82 38.96
C GLY A 20 -12.20 -19.54 38.14
N PRO A 21 -11.61 -18.40 38.55
CA PRO A 21 -11.83 -17.12 37.88
C PRO A 21 -11.30 -17.11 36.44
N ILE A 22 -11.95 -16.33 35.57
CA ILE A 22 -11.51 -16.08 34.20
C ILE A 22 -10.16 -15.34 34.24
N GLY A 23 -9.24 -15.74 33.35
CA GLY A 23 -7.92 -15.11 33.22
C GLY A 23 -7.97 -13.66 32.73
N PRO A 24 -6.88 -12.90 32.87
CA PRO A 24 -6.82 -11.50 32.46
C PRO A 24 -7.01 -11.34 30.94
N MET A 25 -7.60 -10.21 30.53
CA MET A 25 -7.70 -9.82 29.13
C MET A 25 -6.31 -9.64 28.51
N GLY A 26 -6.10 -10.16 27.31
CA GLY A 26 -4.84 -10.01 26.57
C GLY A 26 -4.54 -8.55 26.20
N GLU A 27 -3.26 -8.25 25.97
CA GLU A 27 -2.82 -6.91 25.59
C GLU A 27 -3.37 -6.48 24.23
N ARG A 28 -3.59 -5.18 24.06
CA ARG A 28 -4.00 -4.59 22.79
C ARG A 28 -2.86 -4.74 21.77
N GLY A 29 -3.19 -5.22 20.56
CA GLY A 29 -2.23 -5.27 19.46
C GLY A 29 -1.67 -3.88 19.10
N THR A 30 -0.51 -3.86 18.46
CA THR A 30 0.12 -2.61 18.01
C THR A 30 -0.73 -1.90 16.95
N PRO A 31 -0.71 -0.56 16.89
CA PRO A 31 -1.31 0.18 15.79
C PRO A 31 -0.80 -0.32 14.43
N GLY A 32 -1.66 -0.29 13.41
CA GLY A 32 -1.24 -0.59 12.03
C GLY A 32 -0.25 0.44 11.52
N ASN A 33 0.52 0.07 10.49
CA ASN A 33 1.44 1.00 9.83
C ASN A 33 0.66 2.21 9.22
N PRO A 34 1.25 3.41 9.20
CA PRO A 34 0.70 4.56 8.47
C PRO A 34 0.41 4.20 7.00
N GLY A 35 -0.63 4.80 6.42
CA GLY A 35 -0.93 4.67 5.00
C GLY A 35 0.14 5.35 4.13
N ASP A 36 0.31 4.86 2.91
CA ASP A 36 1.27 5.36 1.91
C ASP A 36 1.09 6.87 1.66
N ASP A 37 2.21 7.58 1.56
CA ASP A 37 2.32 9.04 1.34
C ASP A 37 1.79 9.45 -0.06
N GLY A 38 1.36 8.47 -0.87
CA GLY A 38 0.79 8.64 -2.21
C GLY A 38 1.79 9.23 -3.20
N ILE A 39 3.07 9.04 -2.91
CA ILE A 39 4.19 9.32 -3.82
C ILE A 39 4.33 8.18 -4.84
N GLY A 40 3.91 6.96 -4.49
CA GLY A 40 3.91 5.82 -5.40
C GLY A 40 2.60 5.67 -6.16
N LEU A 41 2.69 5.53 -7.49
CA LEU A 41 1.72 4.70 -8.20
C LEU A 41 2.15 3.25 -7.96
N PRO A 42 1.47 2.45 -7.12
CA PRO A 42 1.81 1.04 -6.99
C PRO A 42 1.57 0.37 -8.33
N GLY A 43 2.65 0.19 -9.08
CA GLY A 43 2.62 -0.48 -10.36
C GLY A 43 2.23 -1.92 -10.12
N LYS A 44 1.26 -2.45 -10.88
CA LYS A 44 0.95 -3.88 -10.82
C LYS A 44 1.92 -4.72 -11.64
N GLN A 45 2.56 -4.10 -12.63
CA GLN A 45 3.42 -4.79 -13.58
C GLN A 45 4.39 -3.80 -14.23
N THR A 46 5.63 -4.25 -14.38
CA THR A 46 6.67 -3.56 -15.17
C THR A 46 7.22 -4.54 -16.18
N VAL A 47 7.45 -4.05 -17.40
CA VAL A 47 8.22 -4.75 -18.41
C VAL A 47 9.43 -3.89 -18.74
N THR A 48 10.62 -4.44 -18.48
CA THR A 48 11.88 -3.76 -18.75
C THR A 48 12.57 -4.42 -19.93
N LEU A 49 12.82 -3.66 -21.00
CA LEU A 49 13.41 -4.18 -22.24
C LEU A 49 14.95 -4.11 -22.26
N LEU A 50 15.55 -3.23 -21.45
CA LEU A 50 17.00 -3.05 -21.41
C LEU A 50 17.61 -3.82 -20.22
N PRO A 51 18.66 -4.64 -20.44
CA PRO A 51 19.40 -5.25 -19.34
C PRO A 51 19.98 -4.17 -18.42
N GLY A 52 19.74 -4.31 -17.11
CA GLY A 52 20.28 -3.40 -16.10
C GLY A 52 19.37 -2.24 -15.73
N THR A 53 18.33 -1.89 -16.49
CA THR A 53 17.36 -0.88 -16.04
C THR A 53 16.49 -1.44 -14.91
N SER A 54 16.33 -0.66 -13.84
CA SER A 54 15.42 -0.96 -12.74
C SER A 54 14.23 -0.02 -12.78
N PHE A 55 13.05 -0.59 -12.55
CA PHE A 55 11.85 0.17 -12.26
C PHE A 55 11.32 -0.38 -10.95
N ASP A 56 11.28 0.48 -9.94
CA ASP A 56 10.71 0.15 -8.66
C ASP A 56 9.19 0.26 -8.76
N LEU A 57 8.51 -0.88 -8.61
CA LEU A 57 7.06 -0.96 -8.65
C LEU A 57 6.39 -0.40 -7.41
N GLU A 58 7.09 -0.40 -6.27
CA GLU A 58 6.59 0.14 -5.01
C GLU A 58 6.47 1.65 -5.11
N THR A 59 7.53 2.31 -5.62
CA THR A 59 7.58 3.77 -5.75
C THR A 59 7.15 4.29 -7.12
N GLY A 60 7.04 3.43 -8.14
CA GLY A 60 6.78 3.86 -9.52
C GLY A 60 7.97 4.60 -10.17
N THR A 61 9.19 4.33 -9.70
CA THR A 61 10.40 5.08 -10.08
C THR A 61 11.28 4.31 -11.06
N PHE A 62 11.61 4.95 -12.18
CA PHE A 62 12.64 4.50 -13.10
C PHE A 62 14.00 5.07 -12.67
N THR A 63 15.03 4.21 -12.59
CA THR A 63 16.41 4.65 -12.35
C THR A 63 17.27 4.36 -13.57
N CYS A 64 17.85 5.40 -14.15
CA CYS A 64 18.70 5.31 -15.32
C CYS A 64 19.98 4.53 -15.01
N SER A 65 20.19 3.40 -15.68
CA SER A 65 21.40 2.59 -15.48
C SER A 65 22.45 2.79 -16.58
N VAL A 66 22.05 3.36 -17.72
CA VAL A 66 22.92 3.67 -18.86
C VAL A 66 22.60 5.07 -19.36
N SER A 67 23.56 5.99 -19.35
CA SER A 67 23.35 7.34 -19.86
C SER A 67 22.88 7.32 -21.32
N GLY A 68 21.87 8.12 -21.65
CA GLY A 68 21.25 8.08 -22.97
C GLY A 68 20.03 8.97 -23.10
N THR A 69 19.36 8.86 -24.25
CA THR A 69 18.10 9.56 -24.52
C THR A 69 16.95 8.57 -24.38
N TYR A 70 15.98 8.92 -23.52
CA TYR A 70 14.84 8.08 -23.18
C TYR A 70 13.54 8.81 -23.51
N VAL A 71 12.52 8.06 -23.92
CA VAL A 71 11.17 8.58 -24.14
C VAL A 71 10.27 8.02 -23.06
N PHE A 72 9.63 8.91 -22.31
CA PHE A 72 8.63 8.58 -21.31
C PHE A 72 7.26 8.96 -21.84
N MET A 73 6.29 8.08 -21.67
CA MET A 73 4.90 8.31 -22.05
C MET A 73 4.00 7.77 -20.94
N PHE A 74 2.94 8.51 -20.63
CA PHE A 74 1.95 8.08 -19.66
C PHE A 74 0.54 8.44 -20.14
N SER A 75 -0.43 7.65 -19.69
CA SER A 75 -1.86 7.87 -19.90
C SER A 75 -2.60 7.52 -18.62
N MET A 76 -3.46 8.42 -18.17
CA MET A 76 -4.28 8.31 -16.97
C MET A 76 -5.73 8.63 -17.31
N ASN A 77 -6.67 8.03 -16.59
CA ASN A 77 -8.09 8.39 -16.70
C ASN A 77 -8.54 8.98 -15.38
N LYS A 78 -9.07 10.20 -15.44
CA LYS A 78 -9.75 10.80 -14.30
C LYS A 78 -11.11 10.14 -14.11
N TYR A 79 -11.39 9.66 -12.91
CA TYR A 79 -12.70 9.16 -12.55
C TYR A 79 -13.63 10.33 -12.15
N PRO A 80 -14.94 10.29 -12.46
CA PRO A 80 -15.87 11.38 -12.15
C PRO A 80 -15.93 11.76 -10.65
N SER A 81 -15.79 10.79 -9.75
CA SER A 81 -15.81 11.01 -8.29
C SER A 81 -14.54 11.67 -7.74
N SER A 82 -13.45 11.73 -8.50
CA SER A 82 -12.23 12.45 -8.09
C SER A 82 -12.43 13.96 -8.25
N SER A 83 -12.15 14.76 -7.23
CA SER A 83 -12.33 16.22 -7.32
C SER A 83 -11.34 16.90 -8.27
N TYR A 84 -10.14 16.35 -8.41
CA TYR A 84 -9.12 16.81 -9.35
C TYR A 84 -8.23 15.62 -9.76
N LEU A 85 -7.57 15.76 -10.91
CA LEU A 85 -6.41 14.98 -11.31
C LEU A 85 -5.25 15.95 -11.45
N TYR A 86 -4.16 15.71 -10.71
CA TYR A 86 -2.91 16.44 -10.87
C TYR A 86 -1.80 15.43 -11.05
N VAL A 87 -1.12 15.49 -12.18
CA VAL A 87 -0.04 14.57 -12.52
C VAL A 87 1.20 15.36 -12.89
N GLN A 88 2.35 14.89 -12.41
CA GLN A 88 3.64 15.40 -12.85
C GLN A 88 4.57 14.26 -13.22
N LEU A 89 5.22 14.37 -14.38
CA LEU A 89 6.42 13.61 -14.68
C LEU A 89 7.62 14.39 -14.15
N ARG A 90 8.41 13.75 -13.30
CA ARG A 90 9.57 14.37 -12.67
C ARG A 90 10.87 13.70 -13.09
N LYS A 91 11.95 14.48 -13.20
CA LYS A 91 13.33 14.03 -13.33
C LYS A 91 14.11 14.55 -12.13
N ASN A 92 14.68 13.68 -11.30
CA ASN A 92 15.43 14.09 -10.10
C ASN A 92 14.69 15.16 -9.26
N ASP A 93 13.38 14.97 -9.07
CA ASP A 93 12.44 15.88 -8.41
C ASP A 93 12.01 17.14 -9.18
N ASP A 94 12.73 17.52 -10.25
CA ASP A 94 12.34 18.61 -11.13
C ASP A 94 11.13 18.21 -11.99
N VAL A 95 10.14 19.10 -12.07
CA VAL A 95 8.95 18.89 -12.89
C VAL A 95 9.29 19.07 -14.36
N VAL A 96 9.06 18.03 -15.16
CA VAL A 96 9.28 18.03 -16.61
C VAL A 96 7.97 18.24 -17.38
N VAL A 97 6.93 17.51 -16.98
CA VAL A 97 5.59 17.59 -17.58
C VAL A 97 4.59 17.71 -16.45
N CYS A 98 3.60 18.58 -16.60
CA CYS A 98 2.48 18.70 -15.68
C CYS A 98 1.15 18.55 -16.43
N GLY A 99 0.17 17.96 -15.75
CA GLY A 99 -1.21 17.84 -16.20
C GLY A 99 -2.16 18.10 -15.05
N PHE A 100 -3.23 18.86 -15.30
CA PHE A 100 -4.24 19.20 -14.31
C PHE A 100 -5.64 19.15 -14.91
N SER A 101 -6.58 18.57 -14.18
CA SER A 101 -7.99 18.56 -14.56
C SER A 101 -8.89 18.60 -13.33
N THR A 102 -9.97 19.38 -13.44
CA THR A 102 -11.10 19.41 -12.50
C THR A 102 -12.40 18.98 -13.17
N ALA A 103 -12.33 18.34 -14.34
CA ALA A 103 -13.52 17.95 -15.09
C ALA A 103 -14.39 16.99 -14.27
N SER A 104 -15.70 17.16 -14.28
CA SER A 104 -16.63 16.31 -13.51
C SER A 104 -16.97 14.98 -14.19
N HIS A 105 -16.40 14.71 -15.36
CA HIS A 105 -16.62 13.50 -16.16
C HIS A 105 -15.32 12.73 -16.35
N TYR A 106 -15.41 11.56 -17.00
CA TYR A 106 -14.22 10.82 -17.40
C TYR A 106 -13.42 11.64 -18.40
N GLU A 107 -12.16 11.90 -18.04
CA GLU A 107 -11.24 12.62 -18.90
C GLU A 107 -9.92 11.85 -18.98
N PRO A 108 -9.48 11.45 -20.19
CA PRO A 108 -8.15 10.91 -20.39
C PRO A 108 -7.13 12.04 -20.33
N MET A 109 -6.02 11.81 -19.64
CA MET A 109 -4.88 12.70 -19.58
C MET A 109 -3.63 11.91 -19.95
N SER A 110 -2.93 12.35 -20.98
CA SER A 110 -1.68 11.76 -21.40
C SER A 110 -0.58 12.81 -21.49
N GLY A 111 0.65 12.35 -21.37
CA GLY A 111 1.82 13.20 -21.51
C GLY A 111 3.03 12.38 -21.92
N SER A 112 4.00 13.05 -22.54
CA SER A 112 5.25 12.45 -22.92
C SER A 112 6.41 13.43 -22.80
N ALA A 113 7.61 12.90 -22.63
CA ALA A 113 8.84 13.68 -22.62
C ALA A 113 9.99 12.87 -23.22
N VAL A 114 10.88 13.57 -23.92
CA VAL A 114 12.18 13.04 -24.35
C VAL A 114 13.23 13.62 -23.41
N LEU A 115 13.91 12.75 -22.66
CA LEU A 115 14.87 13.14 -21.63
C LEU A 115 16.25 12.58 -21.91
N VAL A 116 17.26 13.45 -21.81
CA VAL A 116 18.65 13.04 -21.71
C VAL A 116 18.96 12.75 -20.24
N LEU A 117 19.31 11.49 -19.95
CA LEU A 117 19.57 11.00 -18.61
C LEU A 117 21.03 10.59 -18.45
N GLN A 118 21.56 10.83 -17.26
CA GLN A 118 22.82 10.25 -16.80
C GLN A 118 22.54 9.03 -15.93
N GLN A 119 23.50 8.10 -15.86
CA GLN A 119 23.44 7.00 -14.91
C GLN A 119 23.19 7.54 -13.49
N GLY A 120 22.17 7.00 -12.82
CA GLY A 120 21.70 7.43 -11.51
C GLY A 120 20.51 8.40 -11.52
N ASP A 121 20.20 9.04 -12.67
CA ASP A 121 19.01 9.90 -12.76
C ASP A 121 17.73 9.09 -12.51
N THR A 122 16.79 9.67 -11.77
CA THR A 122 15.48 9.10 -11.49
C THR A 122 14.39 9.80 -12.28
N VAL A 123 13.41 9.02 -12.76
CA VAL A 123 12.21 9.53 -13.44
C VAL A 123 10.99 8.84 -12.88
N TYR A 124 9.99 9.60 -12.46
CA TYR A 124 8.78 9.04 -11.83
C TYR A 124 7.57 9.94 -12.04
N LEU A 125 6.38 9.37 -11.87
CA LEU A 125 5.11 10.09 -11.91
C LEU A 125 4.64 10.36 -10.48
N THR A 126 4.13 11.56 -10.24
CA THR A 126 3.44 11.90 -8.98
C THR A 126 2.00 12.26 -9.28
N MET A 127 1.09 11.74 -8.46
CA MET A 127 -0.36 12.03 -8.53
C MET A 127 -0.86 12.95 -7.42
N LEU A 128 0.01 13.26 -6.45
CA LEU A 128 -0.28 14.15 -5.35
C LEU A 128 0.73 15.30 -5.39
N GLY A 129 0.25 16.46 -5.80
CA GLY A 129 0.99 17.69 -5.69
C GLY A 129 0.03 18.78 -5.24
N ARG A 130 0.47 19.59 -4.27
CA ARG A 130 -0.08 20.94 -4.16
C ARG A 130 0.16 21.62 -5.51
N PRO A 131 -0.78 22.44 -6.02
CA PRO A 131 -0.57 23.16 -7.27
C PRO A 131 0.67 24.05 -7.14
N ALA A 132 1.81 23.52 -7.59
CA ALA A 132 2.99 24.30 -7.91
C ALA A 132 2.83 24.63 -9.38
N PHE A 133 2.74 25.93 -9.67
CA PHE A 133 2.72 26.39 -11.04
C PHE A 133 4.04 25.99 -11.69
N CYS A 134 3.95 25.20 -12.75
CA CYS A 134 4.87 25.29 -13.88
C CYS A 134 4.76 26.74 -14.41
#